data_AF-A0A4Q7MU40-F1
#
_entry.id   AF-A0A4Q7MU40-F1
#
_cell.length_a   1.000
_cell.length_b   1.000
_cell.length_c   1.000
_cell.angle_alpha   90.00
_cell.angle_beta   90.00
_cell.angle_gamma   90.00
#
_symmetry.space_group_name_H-M   'P 1'
#
loop_
_entity.id
_entity.type
_entity.pdbx_description
1 polymer ?
#
loop_
_entity_poly.entity_id
_entity_poly.type
_entity_poly.pdbx_seq_one_letter_code
_entity_poly.pdbx_strand_id
1 'polypeptide(L)'
;MTNIVTIVVVLYICYMSKSDDKGRRVILAFWKLRSKDNFEVYSNLKHFTASYPEYSYNTINNYLSKAKKPFETEDLRIERMPVITKPIATKSTFRMVPVVQKRQLHSFDQSKEDLDYWLSRSVKERAAAVTFIISQSLQPGAKLNKAAVSKRKI
;
A
#
# COMPACT_ATOMS: atom_id res chain seq x y z
N MET A 1 -6.84 -3.40 -13.51
CA MET A 1 -7.56 -2.51 -12.56
C MET A 1 -7.89 -3.18 -11.22
N THR A 2 -7.46 -4.41 -10.94
CA THR A 2 -7.68 -5.11 -9.66
C THR A 2 -6.69 -4.72 -8.55
N ASN A 3 -5.50 -4.23 -8.89
CA ASN A 3 -4.44 -3.93 -7.91
C ASN A 3 -4.73 -2.69 -7.04
N ILE A 4 -5.39 -1.66 -7.57
CA ILE A 4 -5.62 -0.40 -6.82
C ILE A 4 -6.66 -0.62 -5.71
N VAL A 5 -7.74 -1.35 -6.03
CA VAL A 5 -8.80 -1.68 -5.07
C VAL A 5 -8.25 -2.50 -3.90
N THR A 6 -7.45 -3.52 -4.20
CA THR A 6 -6.79 -4.33 -3.16
C THR A 6 -5.88 -3.47 -2.28
N ILE A 7 -5.11 -2.56 -2.86
CA ILE A 7 -4.22 -1.67 -2.10
C ILE A 7 -5.02 -0.74 -1.18
N VAL A 8 -6.12 -0.15 -1.65
CA VAL A 8 -6.95 0.77 -0.84
C VAL A 8 -7.67 0.00 0.28
N VAL A 9 -8.19 -1.19 0.02
CA VAL A 9 -8.79 -2.06 1.04
C VAL A 9 -7.75 -2.45 2.09
N VAL A 10 -6.55 -2.85 1.68
CA VAL A 10 -5.45 -3.21 2.59
C VAL A 10 -5.01 -2.01 3.42
N LEU A 11 -4.91 -0.80 2.83
CA LEU A 11 -4.54 0.42 3.54
C LEU A 11 -5.62 0.86 4.53
N TYR A 12 -6.91 0.78 4.16
CA TYR A 12 -8.01 1.12 5.07
C TYR A 12 -8.13 0.13 6.23
N ILE A 13 -7.94 -1.16 5.94
CA ILE A 13 -7.87 -2.24 6.95
C ILE A 13 -6.66 -2.03 7.89
N CYS A 14 -5.50 -1.64 7.37
CA CYS A 14 -4.33 -1.29 8.18
C CYS A 14 -4.56 -0.04 9.03
N TYR A 15 -5.18 1.02 8.48
CA TYR A 15 -5.47 2.25 9.21
C TYR A 15 -6.41 2.02 10.41
N MET A 16 -7.36 1.10 10.26
CA MET A 16 -8.28 0.70 11.33
C MET A 16 -7.65 -0.20 12.40
N SER A 17 -6.43 -0.72 12.18
CA SER A 17 -5.75 -1.62 13.12
C SER A 17 -4.82 -0.84 14.05
N LYS A 18 -5.38 -0.27 15.13
CA LYS A 18 -4.57 0.08 16.31
C LYS A 18 -4.41 -1.17 17.19
N SER A 19 -3.15 -1.55 17.43
CA SER A 19 -2.63 -2.55 18.38
C SER A 19 -3.11 -4.01 18.26
N ASP A 20 -2.14 -4.91 18.10
CA ASP A 20 -2.14 -6.39 18.26
C ASP A 20 -3.51 -7.08 18.30
N ASP A 21 -4.14 -7.24 17.13
CA ASP A 21 -5.43 -7.96 17.01
C ASP A 21 -5.27 -9.21 16.13
N LYS A 22 -4.72 -10.27 16.72
CA LYS A 22 -4.54 -11.57 16.06
C LYS A 22 -5.91 -12.22 15.85
N GLY A 23 -6.43 -12.13 14.62
CA GLY A 23 -7.63 -12.85 14.20
C GLY A 23 -8.87 -11.98 14.00
N ARG A 24 -8.76 -10.65 14.10
CA ARG A 24 -9.87 -9.75 13.74
C ARG A 24 -10.27 -9.95 12.29
N ARG A 25 -11.58 -10.03 12.06
CA ARG A 25 -12.17 -10.10 10.71
C ARG A 25 -13.06 -8.88 10.50
N VAL A 26 -12.98 -8.32 9.31
CA VAL A 26 -13.88 -7.27 8.82
C VAL A 26 -14.93 -7.86 7.90
N ILE A 27 -16.01 -7.13 7.73
CA ILE A 27 -17.06 -7.44 6.77
C ILE A 27 -16.79 -6.63 5.51
N LEU A 28 -16.64 -7.32 4.38
CA LEU A 28 -16.56 -6.73 3.06
C LEU A 28 -17.91 -6.94 2.37
N ALA A 29 -18.60 -5.86 2.08
CA ALA A 29 -19.83 -5.84 1.30
C ALA A 29 -19.50 -5.42 -0.14
N PHE A 30 -19.89 -6.21 -1.12
CA PHE A 30 -19.66 -5.95 -2.54
C PHE A 30 -21.00 -5.79 -3.27
N TRP A 31 -21.23 -4.60 -3.80
CA TRP A 31 -22.42 -4.20 -4.54
C TRP A 31 -22.21 -4.45 -6.04
N LYS A 32 -22.92 -5.43 -6.60
CA LYS A 32 -22.78 -5.87 -8.00
C LYS A 32 -23.27 -4.82 -9.01
N LEU A 33 -24.26 -4.03 -8.64
CA LEU A 33 -24.93 -3.07 -9.53
C LEU A 33 -24.32 -1.66 -9.48
N ARG A 34 -23.39 -1.38 -8.56
CA ARG A 34 -22.74 -0.06 -8.45
C ARG A 34 -21.44 -0.03 -9.27
N SER A 35 -21.24 0.99 -10.12
CA SER A 35 -20.09 1.03 -11.05
C SER A 35 -18.82 1.70 -10.49
N LYS A 36 -18.94 2.58 -9.49
CA LYS A 36 -17.83 3.45 -9.04
C LYS A 36 -17.31 3.09 -7.63
N ASP A 37 -18.22 2.76 -6.71
CA ASP A 37 -17.92 2.34 -5.34
C ASP A 37 -18.65 1.03 -5.05
N ASN A 38 -18.16 -0.03 -5.69
CA ASN A 38 -18.79 -1.35 -5.65
C ASN A 38 -18.46 -2.14 -4.39
N PHE A 39 -17.74 -1.59 -3.42
CA PHE A 39 -17.49 -2.26 -2.15
C PHE A 39 -17.42 -1.30 -0.96
N GLU A 40 -17.84 -1.81 0.19
CA GLU A 40 -17.86 -1.10 1.47
C GLU A 40 -17.26 -2.02 2.56
N VAL A 41 -16.49 -1.44 3.49
CA VAL A 41 -15.80 -2.18 4.56
C VAL A 41 -16.38 -1.79 5.91
N TYR A 42 -16.86 -2.78 6.66
CA TYR A 42 -17.44 -2.61 7.99
C TYR A 42 -16.64 -3.34 9.05
N SER A 43 -16.54 -2.74 10.24
CA SER A 43 -15.83 -3.34 11.39
C SER A 43 -16.52 -4.60 11.90
N ASN A 44 -17.85 -4.67 11.82
CA ASN A 44 -18.65 -5.82 12.21
C ASN A 44 -19.98 -5.85 11.42
N LEU A 45 -20.68 -6.99 11.49
CA LEU A 45 -21.94 -7.18 10.77
C LEU A 45 -23.08 -6.32 11.34
N LYS A 46 -23.05 -5.96 12.62
CA LYS A 46 -24.09 -5.12 13.24
C LYS A 46 -24.12 -3.71 12.63
N HIS A 47 -22.95 -3.15 12.34
CA HIS A 47 -22.83 -1.83 11.73
C HIS A 47 -23.33 -1.84 10.28
N PHE A 48 -23.07 -2.92 9.55
CA PHE A 48 -23.63 -3.13 8.22
C PHE A 48 -25.17 -3.16 8.28
N THR A 49 -25.76 -4.00 9.15
CA THR A 49 -27.23 -4.10 9.27
C THR A 49 -27.90 -2.85 9.84
N ALA A 50 -27.16 -2.00 10.55
CA ALA A 50 -27.65 -0.69 10.99
C ALA A 50 -27.73 0.32 9.82
N SER A 51 -26.84 0.17 8.84
CA SER A 51 -26.84 1.01 7.62
C SER A 51 -27.86 0.51 6.59
N TYR A 52 -28.08 -0.80 6.54
CA TYR A 52 -28.96 -1.49 5.60
C TYR A 52 -29.90 -2.46 6.34
N PRO A 53 -31.00 -1.95 6.94
CA PRO A 53 -31.94 -2.73 7.76
C PRO A 53 -32.70 -3.82 6.99
N GLU A 54 -32.74 -3.74 5.66
CA GLU A 54 -33.37 -4.72 4.78
C GLU A 54 -32.71 -6.10 4.87
N TYR A 55 -31.45 -6.17 5.30
CA TYR A 55 -30.74 -7.43 5.47
C TYR A 55 -30.77 -7.90 6.93
N SER A 56 -31.29 -9.12 7.13
CA SER A 56 -31.33 -9.75 8.46
C SER A 56 -29.94 -10.18 8.94
N TYR A 57 -29.54 -9.66 10.11
CA TYR A 57 -28.31 -10.05 10.81
C TYR A 57 -28.22 -11.56 10.98
N ASN A 58 -29.31 -12.20 11.42
CA ASN A 58 -29.32 -13.62 11.74
C ASN A 58 -29.08 -14.48 10.49
N THR A 59 -29.71 -14.10 9.38
CA THR A 59 -29.52 -14.77 8.09
C THR A 59 -28.06 -14.69 7.68
N ILE A 60 -27.51 -13.48 7.53
CA ILE A 60 -26.13 -13.29 7.07
C ILE A 60 -25.14 -13.96 8.03
N ASN A 61 -25.33 -13.83 9.34
CA ASN A 61 -24.43 -14.43 10.33
C ASN A 61 -24.42 -15.96 10.26
N ASN A 62 -25.54 -16.60 9.94
CA ASN A 62 -25.60 -18.06 9.75
C ASN A 62 -24.77 -18.50 8.53
N TYR A 63 -24.86 -17.80 7.41
CA TYR A 63 -24.06 -18.08 6.21
C TYR A 63 -22.56 -17.89 6.48
N LEU A 64 -22.20 -16.75 7.09
CA LEU A 64 -20.80 -16.39 7.34
C LEU A 64 -20.14 -17.21 8.46
N SER A 65 -20.90 -17.75 9.42
CA SER A 65 -20.35 -18.49 10.57
C SER A 65 -20.46 -20.02 10.42
N LYS A 66 -21.64 -20.54 10.06
CA LYS A 66 -21.90 -21.99 9.99
C LYS A 66 -21.50 -22.58 8.64
N ALA A 67 -21.91 -21.93 7.54
CA ALA A 67 -21.60 -22.42 6.21
C ALA A 67 -20.19 -22.01 5.72
N LYS A 68 -19.59 -20.97 6.34
CA LYS A 68 -18.34 -20.31 5.88
C LYS A 68 -18.38 -19.93 4.39
N LYS A 69 -19.58 -19.73 3.85
CA LYS A 69 -19.81 -19.33 2.46
C LYS A 69 -20.09 -17.83 2.43
N PRO A 70 -19.65 -17.13 1.36
CA PRO A 70 -20.13 -15.79 1.07
C PRO A 70 -21.65 -15.77 1.06
N PHE A 71 -22.25 -14.75 1.67
CA PHE A 71 -23.67 -14.49 1.51
C PHE A 71 -23.84 -13.77 0.17
N GLU A 72 -24.63 -14.33 -0.74
CA GLU A 72 -24.77 -13.81 -2.10
C GLU A 72 -26.25 -13.62 -2.46
N THR A 73 -26.56 -12.46 -3.00
CA THR A 73 -27.85 -12.03 -3.52
C THR A 73 -27.62 -11.44 -4.93
N GLU A 74 -28.69 -11.10 -5.63
CA GLU A 74 -28.64 -10.54 -6.99
C GLU A 74 -27.81 -9.25 -7.06
N ASP A 75 -27.88 -8.43 -6.01
CA ASP A 75 -27.28 -7.10 -5.90
C ASP A 75 -26.06 -7.06 -4.98
N LEU A 76 -25.95 -7.97 -4.00
CA LEU A 76 -24.99 -7.90 -2.91
C LEU A 76 -24.24 -9.22 -2.67
N ARG A 77 -22.94 -9.14 -2.39
CA ARG A 77 -22.11 -10.24 -1.88
C ARG A 77 -21.37 -9.81 -0.63
N ILE A 78 -21.50 -10.57 0.46
CA ILE A 78 -20.87 -10.26 1.75
C ILE A 78 -19.88 -11.37 2.15
N GLU A 79 -18.69 -10.96 2.60
CA GLU A 79 -17.65 -11.87 3.06
C GLU A 79 -16.99 -11.41 4.37
N ARG A 80 -16.50 -12.39 5.15
CA ARG A 80 -15.64 -12.13 6.32
C ARG A 80 -14.18 -12.26 5.90
N MET A 81 -13.50 -11.12 5.80
CA MET A 81 -12.09 -11.07 5.44
C MET A 81 -11.22 -10.86 6.69
N PRO A 82 -10.10 -11.61 6.84
CA PRO A 82 -9.15 -11.36 7.91
C PRO A 82 -8.47 -10.00 7.74
N VAL A 83 -8.24 -9.32 8.85
CA VAL A 83 -7.45 -8.09 8.87
C VAL A 83 -5.99 -8.44 8.69
N ILE A 84 -5.39 -7.95 7.61
CA ILE A 84 -3.96 -8.13 7.32
C ILE A 84 -3.20 -7.07 8.11
N THR A 85 -2.64 -7.45 9.26
CA THR A 85 -1.91 -6.54 10.16
C THR A 85 -0.44 -6.40 9.79
N LYS A 86 0.13 -7.38 9.10
CA LYS A 86 1.50 -7.34 8.60
C LYS A 86 1.46 -7.12 7.09
N PRO A 87 2.30 -6.23 6.53
CA PRO A 87 2.39 -6.12 5.08
C PRO A 87 2.74 -7.50 4.52
N ILE A 88 2.00 -7.93 3.49
CA ILE A 88 2.37 -9.12 2.73
C ILE A 88 3.78 -8.83 2.23
N ALA A 89 4.75 -9.59 2.73
CA ALA A 89 6.12 -9.52 2.23
C ALA A 89 6.08 -10.05 0.79
N THR A 90 5.77 -9.18 -0.17
CA THR A 90 6.15 -9.41 -1.55
C THR A 90 7.65 -9.59 -1.47
N LYS A 91 8.14 -10.82 -1.70
CA LYS A 91 9.56 -11.09 -1.87
C LYS A 91 10.00 -10.26 -3.07
N SER A 92 10.35 -9.00 -2.86
CA SER A 92 10.94 -8.18 -3.90
C SER A 92 12.29 -8.81 -4.14
N THR A 93 12.38 -9.61 -5.19
CA THR A 93 13.62 -10.15 -5.73
C THR A 93 14.40 -8.99 -6.37
N PHE A 94 14.66 -7.92 -5.63
CA PHE A 94 15.71 -6.97 -6.00
C PHE A 94 17.03 -7.72 -5.83
N ARG A 95 17.42 -8.43 -6.89
CA ARG A 95 18.72 -9.07 -6.99
C ARG A 95 19.72 -7.95 -7.11
N MET A 96 20.36 -7.59 -6.01
CA MET A 96 21.54 -6.73 -6.05
C MET A 96 22.62 -7.48 -6.83
N VAL A 97 22.92 -7.01 -8.04
CA VAL A 97 23.98 -7.57 -8.88
C VAL A 97 25.17 -6.62 -8.81
N PRO A 98 26.38 -7.11 -8.47
CA PRO A 98 27.58 -6.29 -8.56
C PRO A 98 27.84 -5.94 -10.03
N VAL A 99 27.91 -4.64 -10.33
CA VAL A 99 28.34 -4.15 -11.65
C VAL A 99 29.86 -3.99 -11.61
N VAL A 100 30.58 -4.98 -12.13
CA VAL A 100 32.04 -4.93 -12.23
C VAL A 100 32.43 -4.27 -13.54
N GLN A 101 33.20 -3.18 -13.48
CA GLN A 101 33.79 -2.54 -14.65
C GLN A 101 35.28 -2.86 -14.72
N LYS A 102 35.74 -3.42 -15.85
CA LYS A 102 37.17 -3.67 -16.12
C LYS A 102 37.74 -2.46 -16.87
N ARG A 103 38.53 -1.62 -16.19
CA ARG A 103 39.18 -0.42 -16.77
C ARG A 103 40.59 -0.23 -16.20
N GLN A 104 41.40 0.57 -16.86
CA GLN A 104 42.73 0.93 -16.35
C GLN A 104 42.59 1.91 -15.17
N LEU A 105 43.16 1.53 -14.02
CA LEU A 105 43.00 2.25 -12.74
C LEU A 105 43.52 3.69 -12.82
N HIS A 106 44.57 3.94 -13.60
CA HIS A 106 45.27 5.22 -13.63
C HIS A 106 44.56 6.29 -14.48
N SER A 107 43.78 5.87 -15.48
CA SER A 107 43.04 6.79 -16.36
C SER A 107 41.57 6.96 -15.96
N PHE A 108 41.10 6.18 -14.98
CA PHE A 108 39.69 6.14 -14.61
C PHE A 108 39.38 7.13 -13.48
N ASP A 109 38.70 8.21 -13.83
CA ASP A 109 38.11 9.13 -12.87
C ASP A 109 36.62 8.80 -12.68
N GLN A 110 36.35 7.91 -11.73
CA GLN A 110 35.00 7.50 -11.40
C GLN A 110 34.13 8.68 -10.97
N SER A 111 34.71 9.64 -10.23
CA SER A 111 33.98 10.78 -9.69
C SER A 111 33.45 11.66 -10.81
N LYS A 112 34.25 11.86 -11.86
CA LYS A 112 33.86 12.61 -13.05
C LYS A 112 32.77 11.89 -13.84
N GLU A 113 32.90 10.59 -14.10
CA GLU A 113 31.89 9.81 -14.83
C GLU A 113 30.54 9.77 -14.08
N ASP A 114 30.58 9.60 -12.75
CA ASP A 114 29.38 9.62 -11.93
C ASP A 114 28.70 11.00 -11.98
N LEU A 115 29.49 12.08 -11.91
CA LEU A 115 28.98 13.44 -12.04
C LEU A 115 28.35 13.67 -13.41
N ASP A 116 29.04 13.30 -14.49
CA ASP A 116 28.54 13.42 -15.86
C ASP A 116 27.26 12.60 -16.06
N TYR A 117 27.20 11.39 -15.51
CA TYR A 117 26.00 10.55 -15.50
C TYR A 117 24.85 11.27 -14.81
N TRP A 118 25.03 11.81 -13.60
CA TRP A 118 23.96 12.51 -12.89
C TRP A 118 23.52 13.77 -13.63
N LEU A 119 24.48 14.54 -14.19
CA LEU A 119 24.19 15.73 -14.99
C LEU A 119 23.39 15.41 -16.25
N SER A 120 23.60 14.24 -16.86
CA SER A 120 22.80 13.75 -18.00
C SER A 120 21.36 13.39 -17.65
N ARG A 121 21.06 13.09 -16.37
CA ARG A 121 19.70 12.73 -15.92
C ARG A 121 18.80 13.94 -15.78
N SER A 122 17.49 13.73 -15.83
CA SER A 122 16.52 14.81 -15.64
C SER A 122 16.65 15.44 -14.25
N VAL A 123 16.29 16.72 -14.11
CA VAL A 123 16.27 17.42 -12.81
C VAL A 123 15.44 16.66 -11.77
N LYS A 124 14.32 16.06 -12.21
CA LYS A 124 13.42 15.28 -11.36
C LYS A 124 14.13 14.04 -10.79
N GLU A 125 14.85 13.29 -11.62
CA GLU A 125 15.59 12.10 -11.19
C GLU A 125 16.75 12.46 -10.27
N ARG A 126 17.52 13.51 -10.60
CA ARG A 126 18.60 14.00 -9.73
C ARG A 126 18.07 14.41 -8.35
N ALA A 127 16.99 15.17 -8.30
CA ALA A 127 16.37 15.60 -7.05
C ALA A 127 15.86 14.41 -6.24
N ALA A 128 15.27 13.41 -6.89
CA ALA A 128 14.84 12.18 -6.24
C ALA A 128 16.02 11.40 -5.65
N ALA A 129 17.12 11.23 -6.41
CA ALA A 129 18.32 10.54 -5.96
C ALA A 129 18.98 11.25 -4.76
N VAL A 130 19.12 12.58 -4.80
CA VAL A 130 19.65 13.37 -3.68
C VAL A 130 18.74 13.23 -2.45
N THR A 131 17.43 13.30 -2.64
CA THR A 131 16.47 13.13 -1.53
C THR A 131 16.59 11.74 -0.91
N PHE A 132 16.76 10.70 -1.75
CA PHE A 132 16.97 9.33 -1.30
C PHE A 132 18.26 9.18 -0.49
N ILE A 133 19.39 9.69 -1.00
CA ILE A 133 20.67 9.66 -0.29
C ILE A 133 20.57 10.36 1.07
N ILE A 134 20.00 11.58 1.11
CA ILE A 134 19.81 12.31 2.37
C ILE A 134 18.93 11.51 3.33
N SER A 135 17.88 10.86 2.83
CA SER A 135 16.99 10.05 3.68
C SER A 135 17.69 8.85 4.33
N GLN A 136 18.72 8.28 3.68
CA GLN A 136 19.54 7.19 4.23
C GLN A 136 20.47 7.68 5.35
N SER A 137 20.87 8.96 5.32
CA SER A 137 21.70 9.57 6.36
C SER A 137 20.92 10.08 7.57
N LEU A 138 19.58 10.10 7.51
CA LEU A 138 18.74 10.55 8.61
C LEU A 138 18.47 9.44 9.63
N GLN A 139 18.44 9.78 10.91
CA GLN A 139 18.01 8.85 11.94
C GLN A 139 16.52 8.50 11.79
N PRO A 140 16.09 7.30 12.22
CA PRO A 140 14.68 6.92 12.19
C PRO A 140 13.81 7.94 12.95
N GLY A 141 12.84 8.54 12.25
CA GLY A 141 11.96 9.57 12.81
C GLY A 141 12.46 11.02 12.65
N ALA A 142 13.71 11.22 12.24
CA ALA A 142 14.21 12.55 11.89
C ALA A 142 13.61 13.02 10.56
N LYS A 143 13.26 14.30 10.49
CA LYS A 143 12.74 14.94 9.26
C LYS A 143 13.84 15.77 8.61
N LEU A 144 13.81 15.82 7.28
CA LEU A 144 14.68 16.69 6.50
C LEU A 144 14.41 18.16 6.86
N ASN A 145 15.46 18.89 7.25
CA ASN A 145 15.35 20.31 7.55
C ASN A 145 15.12 21.09 6.24
N LYS A 146 13.93 21.67 6.08
CA LYS A 146 13.52 22.39 4.87
C LYS A 146 13.87 23.89 4.90
N ALA A 147 14.56 24.38 5.92
CA ALA A 147 14.86 25.81 6.09
C ALA A 147 15.65 26.42 4.92
N ALA A 148 16.48 25.61 4.23
CA ALA A 148 17.31 26.06 3.11
C ALA A 148 16.70 25.81 1.72
N VAL A 149 15.45 25.34 1.62
CA VAL A 149 14.83 25.02 0.32
C VAL A 149 14.37 26.29 -0.38
N SER A 150 15.18 26.79 -1.31
CA SER A 150 14.75 27.86 -2.23
C SER A 150 13.88 27.28 -3.35
N LYS A 151 12.62 27.73 -3.44
CA LYS A 151 11.75 27.40 -4.58
C LYS A 151 12.14 28.29 -5.75
N ARG A 152 12.84 27.74 -6.74
CA ARG A 152 13.05 28.40 -8.03
C ARG A 152 12.05 27.85 -9.05
N LYS A 153 11.40 28.73 -9.80
CA LYS A 153 10.67 28.30 -11.00
C LYS A 153 11.71 27.84 -12.02
N ILE A 154 11.59 26.58 -12.45
CA ILE A 154 12.33 26.00 -13.58
C ILE A 154 11.40 26.07 -14.77
#